data_AF-A0A8T1U585-F1
#
_entry.id   AF-A0A8T1U585-F1
#
_cell.length_a   1.000
_cell.length_b   1.000
_cell.length_c   1.000
_cell.angle_alpha   90.00
_cell.angle_beta   90.00
_cell.angle_gamma   90.00
#
_symmetry.space_group_name_H-M   'P 1'
#
loop_
_entity.id
_entity.type
_entity.pdbx_description
1 polymer ?
#
loop_
_entity_poly.entity_id
_entity_poly.type
_entity_poly.pdbx_seq_one_letter_code
_entity_poly.pdbx_strand_id
1 'polypeptide(L)'
;MVNLRQSLEVFKDNNPGWKNVRVVMTAKAVHEKDVLRDMLPHARQLLCQLHVITGRTLRRTCEEGRESSCLPTRIREECGGV
;
A
#
# COMPACT_ATOMS: atom_id res chain seq x y z
N MET A 1 -10.20 10.40 -3.14
CA MET A 1 -9.40 9.17 -3.38
C MET A 1 -8.53 9.47 -4.59
N VAL A 2 -7.20 9.43 -4.47
CA VAL A 2 -6.33 9.68 -5.61
C VAL A 2 -6.16 8.36 -6.36
N ASN A 3 -6.45 8.34 -7.66
CA ASN A 3 -6.29 7.15 -8.48
C ASN A 3 -4.79 6.89 -8.68
N LEU A 4 -4.27 5.78 -8.13
CA LEU A 4 -2.85 5.41 -8.20
C LEU A 4 -2.32 5.40 -9.64
N ARG A 5 -3.14 5.00 -10.62
CA ARG A 5 -2.76 5.01 -12.03
C ARG A 5 -2.45 6.42 -12.52
N GLN A 6 -3.32 7.38 -12.20
CA GLN A 6 -3.13 8.78 -12.56
C GLN A 6 -1.90 9.38 -11.88
N SER A 7 -1.64 9.03 -10.62
CA SER A 7 -0.40 9.44 -9.94
C SER A 7 0.86 8.88 -10.60
N LEU A 8 0.81 7.63 -11.09
CA LEU A 8 1.92 7.01 -11.80
C LEU A 8 2.15 7.59 -13.19
N GLU A 9 1.09 8.02 -13.88
CA GLU A 9 1.20 8.74 -15.15
C GLU A 9 1.94 10.08 -14.94
N VAL A 10 1.48 10.90 -13.99
CA VAL A 10 2.15 12.16 -13.63
C VAL A 10 3.60 11.91 -13.18
N PHE A 11 3.87 10.85 -12.42
CA PHE A 11 5.23 10.49 -12.03
C PHE A 11 6.11 10.19 -13.26
N LYS A 12 5.60 9.45 -14.24
CA LYS A 12 6.35 9.13 -15.47
C LYS A 12 6.63 10.38 -16.30
N ASP A 13 5.64 11.26 -16.42
CA ASP A 13 5.75 12.49 -17.22
C ASP A 13 6.82 13.45 -16.67
N ASN A 14 6.89 13.60 -15.35
CA ASN A 14 7.90 14.44 -14.69
C ASN A 14 9.25 13.72 -14.50
N ASN A 15 9.23 12.40 -14.65
CA ASN A 15 10.23 11.38 -14.35
C ASN A 15 10.97 10.73 -15.53
N PRO A 16 11.70 11.38 -16.47
CA PRO A 16 12.24 10.67 -17.65
C PRO A 16 13.07 9.41 -17.35
N GLY A 17 13.74 9.37 -16.19
CA GLY A 17 14.49 8.23 -15.68
C GLY A 17 13.65 7.13 -15.00
N TRP A 18 12.31 7.17 -15.06
CA TRP A 18 11.42 6.24 -14.35
C TRP A 18 11.68 4.77 -14.74
N LYS A 19 12.18 4.52 -15.94
CA LYS A 19 12.56 3.17 -16.42
C LYS A 19 13.73 2.55 -15.65
N ASN A 20 14.48 3.36 -14.89
CA ASN A 20 15.57 2.90 -14.03
C ASN A 20 15.10 2.49 -12.63
N VAL A 21 13.81 2.68 -12.30
CA VAL A 21 13.25 2.26 -11.02
C VAL A 21 13.30 0.73 -10.94
N ARG A 22 14.07 0.22 -9.98
CA ARG A 22 14.21 -1.23 -9.77
C ARG A 22 13.32 -1.78 -8.68
N VAL A 23 12.86 -0.93 -7.77
CA VAL A 23 12.11 -1.35 -6.58
C VAL A 23 11.01 -0.35 -6.29
N VAL A 24 9.82 -0.85 -5.96
CA VAL A 24 8.71 -0.06 -5.43
C VAL A 24 8.28 -0.66 -4.10
N MET A 25 8.20 0.17 -3.06
CA MET A 25 7.69 -0.24 -1.76
C MET A 25 6.21 0.14 -1.64
N THR A 26 5.37 -0.80 -1.22
CA THR A 26 3.91 -0.65 -1.17
C THR A 26 3.34 -0.98 0.21
N ALA A 27 2.17 -0.44 0.52
CA ALA A 27 1.40 -0.89 1.67
C ALA A 27 0.84 -2.31 1.43
N LYS A 28 0.11 -2.86 2.40
CA LYS A 28 -0.45 -4.22 2.28
C LYS A 28 -1.59 -4.29 1.24
N ALA A 29 -2.18 -3.16 0.84
CA ALA A 29 -3.32 -3.09 -0.06
C ALA A 29 -3.07 -3.88 -1.36
N VAL A 30 -3.95 -4.85 -1.64
CA VAL A 30 -3.80 -5.78 -2.78
C VAL A 30 -4.01 -5.04 -4.10
N HIS A 31 -4.99 -4.12 -4.14
CA HIS A 31 -5.34 -3.36 -5.33
C HIS A 31 -4.19 -2.49 -5.87
N GLU A 32 -3.36 -1.92 -4.99
CA GLU A 32 -2.21 -1.10 -5.40
C GLU A 32 -1.15 -1.92 -6.14
N LYS A 33 -1.01 -3.21 -5.79
CA LYS A 33 0.03 -4.09 -6.34
C LYS A 33 -0.21 -4.43 -7.80
N ASP A 34 -1.46 -4.63 -8.18
CA ASP A 34 -1.80 -4.98 -9.55
C ASP A 34 -1.61 -3.77 -10.48
N VAL A 35 -2.04 -2.58 -10.04
CA VAL A 35 -1.79 -1.33 -10.78
C VAL A 35 -0.29 -1.08 -10.97
N LEU A 36 0.52 -1.32 -9.94
CA LEU A 36 1.98 -1.17 -10.03
C LEU A 36 2.64 -2.22 -10.91
N ARG A 37 2.08 -3.43 -10.97
CA ARG A 37 2.57 -4.51 -11.85
C ARG A 37 2.35 -4.14 -13.32
N ASP A 38 1.18 -3.58 -13.63
CA ASP A 38 0.86 -3.13 -14.99
C ASP A 38 1.71 -1.93 -15.40
N MET A 39 1.88 -0.96 -14.50
CA MET A 39 2.52 0.31 -14.82
C MET A 39 4.05 0.29 -14.72
N LEU A 40 4.61 -0.54 -13.84
CA LEU A 40 6.06 -0.67 -13.60
C LEU A 40 6.49 -2.15 -13.59
N PRO A 41 6.30 -2.90 -14.70
CA PRO A 41 6.50 -4.35 -14.74
C PRO A 41 7.96 -4.77 -14.50
N HIS A 42 8.91 -3.87 -14.72
CA HIS A 42 10.35 -4.10 -14.53
C HIS A 42 10.81 -3.90 -13.08
N ALA A 43 9.99 -3.27 -12.24
CA ALA A 43 10.35 -2.96 -10.87
C ALA A 43 9.87 -4.07 -9.92
N ARG A 44 10.74 -4.50 -9.01
CA ARG A 44 10.39 -5.44 -7.95
C ARG A 44 9.51 -4.75 -6.92
N GLN A 45 8.35 -5.32 -6.64
CA GLN A 45 7.48 -4.83 -5.57
C GLN A 45 7.90 -5.42 -4.23
N LEU A 46 8.09 -4.57 -3.23
CA LEU A 46 8.36 -4.94 -1.85
C LEU A 46 7.23 -4.44 -0.94
N LEU A 47 6.99 -5.16 0.15
CA LEU A 47 6.13 -4.67 1.22
C LEU A 47 6.90 -3.69 2.09
N CYS A 48 6.26 -2.57 2.42
CA CYS A 48 6.78 -1.63 3.38
C CYS A 48 6.88 -2.27 4.77
N GLN A 49 8.08 -2.33 5.34
CA GLN A 49 8.33 -2.93 6.66
C GLN A 49 7.50 -2.24 7.76
N LEU A 50 7.36 -0.91 7.69
CA LEU A 50 6.56 -0.15 8.65
C LEU A 50 5.09 -0.63 8.63
N HIS A 51 4.48 -0.77 7.46
CA HIS A 51 3.12 -1.30 7.34
C HIS A 51 2.99 -2.75 7.84
N VAL A 52 4.01 -3.58 7.64
CA VAL A 52 4.01 -4.95 8.15
C VAL A 52 4.11 -4.97 9.68
N ILE A 53 4.97 -4.13 10.27
CA ILE A 53 5.16 -4.03 11.72
C ILE A 53 3.89 -3.46 12.35
N THR A 54 3.44 -2.28 11.91
CA THR A 54 2.23 -1.63 12.41
C THR A 54 1.00 -2.51 12.19
N GLY A 55 0.85 -3.14 11.04
CA GLY A 55 -0.27 -4.06 10.77
C GLY A 55 -0.26 -5.30 11.66
N ARG A 56 0.92 -5.89 11.94
CA ARG A 56 1.05 -7.01 12.88
C ARG A 56 0.76 -6.60 14.31
N THR A 57 1.27 -5.44 14.73
CA THR A 57 1.04 -4.90 16.08
C THR A 57 -0.43 -4.57 16.29
N LEU A 58 -1.06 -3.85 15.35
CA LEU A 58 -2.49 -3.53 15.40
C LEU A 58 -3.35 -4.79 15.41
N ARG A 59 -3.02 -5.78 14.58
CA ARG A 59 -3.72 -7.07 14.56
C ARG A 59 -3.63 -7.78 15.91
N ARG A 60 -2.44 -7.85 16.52
CA ARG A 60 -2.27 -8.43 17.87
C ARG A 60 -3.08 -7.68 18.93
N THR A 61 -3.06 -6.35 18.92
CA THR A 61 -3.82 -5.55 19.90
C THR A 61 -5.34 -5.67 19.73
N CYS A 62 -5.82 -5.89 18.51
CA CYS A 62 -7.22 -6.22 18.22
C CYS A 62 -7.57 -7.65 18.68
N GLU A 63 -6.70 -8.63 18.44
CA GLU A 63 -6.87 -10.02 18.91
C GLU A 63 -6.83 -10.13 20.44
N GLU A 64 -6.08 -9.26 21.11
CA GLU A 64 -5.97 -9.17 22.58
C GLU A 64 -7.08 -8.35 23.26
N GLY A 65 -8.10 -7.88 22.52
CA GLY A 65 -9.31 -7.30 23.12
C GLY A 65 -9.13 -5.98 23.88
N ARG A 66 -8.09 -5.17 23.57
CA ARG A 66 -7.95 -3.81 24.09
C ARG A 66 -8.44 -2.79 23.07
N GLU A 67 -9.74 -2.54 23.08
CA GLU A 67 -10.41 -1.54 22.25
C GLU A 67 -10.38 -0.17 22.95
N SER A 68 -9.88 0.90 22.32
CA SER A 68 -10.77 1.99 21.87
C SER A 68 -10.07 3.08 21.00
N SER A 69 -8.81 2.94 20.59
CA SER A 69 -8.10 4.01 19.84
C SER A 69 -7.36 3.57 18.57
N CYS A 70 -7.39 2.29 18.23
CA CYS A 70 -6.53 1.72 17.18
C CYS A 70 -7.09 1.85 15.75
N LEU A 71 -7.54 3.04 15.35
CA LEU A 71 -7.79 3.35 13.93
C LEU A 71 -7.43 4.81 13.66
N PRO A 72 -6.46 5.13 12.78
CA PRO A 72 -6.72 6.18 11.81
C PRO A 72 -7.91 5.69 10.99
N THR A 73 -8.95 6.51 10.89
CA THR A 73 -10.34 6.26 10.49
C THR A 73 -10.59 5.51 9.15
N ARG A 74 -9.56 4.98 8.49
CA ARG A 74 -9.58 4.48 7.11
C ARG A 74 -9.46 2.95 6.93
N ILE A 75 -9.12 2.18 7.98
CA ILE A 75 -9.04 0.70 7.89
C ILE A 75 -10.37 0.02 8.27
N ARG A 76 -11.39 0.79 8.64
CA ARG A 76 -12.71 0.25 9.01
C ARG A 76 -13.53 -0.22 7.79
N GLU A 77 -13.21 0.25 6.59
CA GLU A 77 -13.89 -0.15 5.35
C GLU A 77 -13.27 -1.38 4.67
N GLU A 78 -12.01 -1.73 4.95
CA GLU A 78 -11.35 -2.91 4.34
C GLU A 78 -11.63 -4.23 5.07
N CYS A 79 -12.25 -4.18 6.26
CA CYS A 79 -12.58 -5.35 7.08
C CYS A 79 -14.09 -5.69 7.07
N GLY A 80 -14.86 -5.18 6.10
CA GLY A 80 -16.28 -5.52 5.92
C GLY A 80 -16.50 -6.46 4.74
N GLY A 81 -16.80 -7.73 5.02
CA GLY A 81 -17.49 -8.63 4.10
C GLY A 81 -16.66 -9.80 3.56
N VAL A 82 -16.95 -10.99 4.10
CA VAL A 82 -16.83 -12.27 3.40
C VAL A 82 -17.68 -12.24 2.14
#